data_AF-C3YN81-F1
#
_entry.id   AF-C3YN81-F1
#
_cell.length_a   1.000
_cell.length_b   1.000
_cell.length_c   1.000
_cell.angle_alpha   90.00
_cell.angle_beta   90.00
_cell.angle_gamma   90.00
#
_symmetry.space_group_name_H-M   'P 1'
#
loop_
_entity.id
_entity.type
_entity.pdbx_description
1 polymer ?
#
loop_
_entity_poly.entity_id
_entity_poly.type
_entity_poly.pdbx_seq_one_letter_code
_entity_poly.pdbx_strand_id
1 'polypeptide(L)'
;MVGDILTGKDHWLNATTACTYPEPWWTRPEPNSTVLLEISDNFPRDKRDYEGVYGNHAAGNLTITLNTTDNKLYFRIGLTGRGLVLPTVSDYHILCRAEPIAYSPAFVAIIGQKDGKVFSLALQSDPPEPLVLFERGLKLTDPDPTEPEWDDCTSVSGSARDMSYGYIFLVLFSMVFANYMTNLM
;
A
#
# COMPACT_ATOMS: atom_id res chain seq x y z
N MET A 1 1.53 9.01 22.36
CA MET A 1 1.51 9.70 23.67
C MET A 1 2.76 9.36 24.48
N VAL A 2 3.93 9.86 24.06
CA VAL A 2 5.19 9.70 24.83
C VAL A 2 6.02 10.98 24.75
N GLY A 3 5.97 11.71 23.62
CA GLY A 3 6.72 12.96 23.42
C GLY A 3 6.34 14.11 24.37
N ASP A 4 5.06 14.28 24.68
CA ASP A 4 4.59 15.38 25.54
C ASP A 4 4.95 15.19 27.02
N ILE A 5 5.05 13.94 27.48
CA ILE A 5 5.43 13.60 28.88
C ILE A 5 6.89 14.01 29.14
N LEU A 6 7.75 13.92 28.12
CA LEU A 6 9.17 14.25 28.22
C LEU A 6 9.47 15.74 28.08
N THR A 7 8.57 16.52 27.49
CA THR A 7 8.75 17.96 27.26
C THR A 7 8.11 18.85 28.33
N GLY A 8 7.36 18.27 29.28
CA GLY A 8 6.74 19.02 30.38
C GLY A 8 5.70 20.04 29.94
N LYS A 9 5.21 19.93 28.70
CA LYS A 9 4.13 20.75 28.17
C LYS A 9 2.80 20.09 28.49
N ASP A 10 1.81 20.91 28.81
CA ASP A 10 0.44 20.44 28.97
C ASP A 10 0.00 19.72 27.69
N HIS A 11 -0.56 18.52 27.86
CA HIS A 11 -1.03 17.72 26.74
C HIS A 11 -2.08 18.50 25.95
N TRP A 12 -1.85 18.67 24.65
CA TRP A 12 -2.82 19.27 23.74
C TRP A 12 -4.12 18.45 23.66
N LEU A 13 -4.03 17.15 23.98
CA LEU A 13 -5.15 16.25 24.20
C LEU A 13 -5.46 16.14 25.71
N ASN A 14 -6.53 16.78 26.15
CA ASN A 14 -7.05 16.71 27.53
C ASN A 14 -8.38 15.94 27.54
N ALA A 15 -8.83 15.44 28.70
CA ALA A 15 -10.07 14.66 28.83
C ALA A 15 -11.32 15.36 28.28
N THR A 16 -11.32 16.69 28.26
CA THR A 16 -12.36 17.53 27.66
C THR A 16 -12.22 17.74 26.15
N THR A 17 -11.00 17.74 25.61
CA THR A 17 -10.74 17.87 24.16
C THR A 17 -10.67 16.53 23.43
N ALA A 18 -10.43 15.42 24.12
CA ALA A 18 -10.38 14.07 23.54
C ALA A 18 -11.70 13.65 22.88
N CYS A 19 -12.83 14.14 23.38
CA CYS A 19 -14.17 13.84 22.83
C CYS A 19 -14.67 14.91 21.84
N THR A 20 -13.94 16.00 21.64
CA THR A 20 -14.33 17.12 20.76
C THR A 20 -13.33 17.38 19.62
N TYR A 21 -12.17 16.71 19.60
CA TYR A 21 -11.12 16.96 18.64
C TYR A 21 -10.64 15.70 17.90
N PRO A 22 -10.80 15.65 16.57
CA PRO A 22 -11.86 16.26 15.76
C PRO A 22 -13.03 15.29 15.60
N GLU A 23 -14.16 15.77 15.08
CA GLU A 23 -15.14 14.90 14.42
C GLU A 23 -14.40 13.86 13.55
N PRO A 24 -14.88 12.60 13.49
CA PRO A 24 -14.15 11.57 12.77
C PRO A 24 -13.83 12.06 11.37
N TRP A 25 -12.56 11.99 10.97
CA TRP A 25 -12.11 12.25 9.59
C TRP A 25 -12.79 11.34 8.56
N TRP A 26 -13.60 10.38 9.05
CA TRP A 26 -14.37 9.40 8.31
C TRP A 26 -15.88 9.61 8.49
N THR A 27 -16.44 10.75 8.14
CA THR A 27 -17.78 10.72 7.53
C THR A 27 -17.63 10.01 6.19
N ARG A 28 -17.62 8.67 6.24
CA ARG A 28 -17.53 7.81 5.07
C ARG A 28 -18.70 8.23 4.18
N PRO A 29 -18.47 8.70 2.95
CA PRO A 29 -19.56 8.94 2.03
C PRO A 29 -20.38 7.66 1.96
N GLU A 30 -21.69 7.77 2.13
CA GLU A 30 -22.56 6.64 1.87
C GLU A 30 -22.26 6.15 0.45
N PRO A 31 -22.10 4.83 0.24
CA PRO A 31 -21.85 4.31 -1.09
C PRO A 31 -23.03 4.74 -1.97
N ASN A 32 -22.78 5.69 -2.88
CA ASN A 32 -23.73 6.03 -3.91
C ASN A 32 -23.96 4.74 -4.69
N SER A 33 -25.15 4.15 -4.50
CA SER A 33 -25.72 2.98 -5.19
C SER A 33 -24.71 2.27 -6.10
N THR A 34 -24.21 1.12 -5.66
CA THR A 34 -23.29 0.25 -6.39
C THR A 34 -23.77 0.09 -7.83
N VAL A 35 -23.25 0.91 -8.75
CA VAL A 35 -23.55 0.78 -10.17
C VAL A 35 -22.92 -0.54 -10.56
N LEU A 36 -23.75 -1.57 -10.68
CA LEU A 36 -23.34 -2.91 -11.05
C LEU A 36 -22.73 -2.78 -12.44
N LEU A 37 -21.39 -2.79 -12.49
CA LEU A 37 -20.66 -2.51 -13.71
C LEU A 37 -20.97 -3.62 -14.73
N GLU A 38 -21.54 -3.24 -15.86
CA GLU A 38 -22.01 -4.21 -16.85
C GLU A 38 -20.82 -4.90 -17.53
N ILE A 39 -20.78 -6.22 -17.42
CA ILE A 39 -19.73 -7.07 -18.00
C ILE A 39 -20.06 -7.30 -19.47
N SER A 40 -19.07 -7.19 -20.34
CA SER A 40 -19.18 -7.50 -21.76
C SER A 40 -18.71 -8.94 -22.03
N ASP A 41 -19.09 -9.51 -23.16
CA ASP A 41 -18.51 -10.78 -23.64
C ASP A 41 -17.11 -10.57 -24.24
N ASN A 42 -16.84 -9.38 -24.76
CA ASN A 42 -15.61 -9.07 -25.50
C ASN A 42 -14.91 -7.82 -24.95
N PHE A 43 -13.58 -7.85 -25.00
CA PHE A 43 -12.78 -6.65 -24.70
C PHE A 43 -12.98 -5.61 -25.80
N PRO A 44 -13.16 -4.33 -25.45
CA PRO A 44 -13.28 -3.25 -26.43
C PRO A 44 -11.98 -2.99 -27.20
N ARG A 45 -10.85 -3.50 -26.69
CA ARG A 45 -9.49 -3.34 -27.25
C ARG A 45 -8.80 -4.69 -27.34
N ASP A 46 -7.65 -4.74 -28.03
CA ASP A 46 -6.82 -5.94 -28.05
C ASP A 46 -6.39 -6.30 -26.62
N LYS A 47 -6.51 -7.58 -26.23
CA LYS A 47 -6.12 -8.07 -24.91
C LYS A 47 -4.65 -7.77 -24.60
N ARG A 48 -3.80 -7.72 -25.62
CA ARG A 48 -2.38 -7.39 -25.52
C ARG A 48 -2.14 -5.94 -25.08
N ASP A 49 -3.08 -5.04 -25.33
CA ASP A 49 -2.93 -3.64 -24.90
C ASP A 49 -2.91 -3.53 -23.37
N TYR A 50 -3.61 -4.43 -22.67
CA TYR A 50 -3.68 -4.48 -21.21
C TYR A 50 -2.48 -5.18 -20.56
N GLU A 51 -1.78 -6.03 -21.30
CA GLU A 51 -0.65 -6.81 -20.81
C GLU A 51 0.51 -5.90 -20.39
N GLY A 52 1.08 -6.16 -19.20
CA GLY A 52 2.20 -5.38 -18.70
C GLY A 52 2.33 -5.38 -17.18
N VAL A 53 3.37 -4.70 -16.72
CA VAL A 53 3.63 -4.43 -15.29
C VAL A 53 3.36 -2.95 -15.04
N TYR A 54 2.52 -2.70 -14.05
CA TYR A 54 2.11 -1.37 -13.58
C TYR A 54 2.61 -1.21 -12.15
N GLY A 55 3.36 -0.15 -11.87
CA GLY A 55 3.95 0.10 -10.57
C GLY A 55 3.19 1.16 -9.78
N ASN A 56 3.25 1.03 -8.45
CA ASN A 56 2.87 2.04 -7.48
C ASN A 56 3.89 1.97 -6.32
N HIS A 57 4.43 3.10 -5.86
CA HIS A 57 5.46 3.10 -4.82
C HIS A 57 5.01 2.47 -3.50
N ALA A 58 3.76 2.68 -3.09
CA ALA A 58 3.23 2.18 -1.83
C ALA A 58 2.68 0.75 -1.92
N ALA A 59 1.98 0.42 -3.01
CA ALA A 59 1.28 -0.85 -3.20
C ALA A 59 2.10 -1.89 -3.99
N GLY A 60 3.25 -1.49 -4.54
CA GLY A 60 4.12 -2.34 -5.35
C GLY A 60 3.60 -2.53 -6.77
N ASN A 61 3.75 -3.73 -7.33
CA ASN A 61 3.44 -4.00 -8.72
C ASN A 61 2.10 -4.72 -8.89
N LEU A 62 1.31 -4.23 -9.86
CA LEU A 62 0.19 -4.92 -10.48
C LEU A 62 0.64 -5.42 -11.85
N THR A 63 0.55 -6.73 -12.08
CA THR A 63 0.89 -7.35 -13.37
C THR A 63 -0.35 -7.90 -14.03
N ILE A 64 -0.56 -7.59 -15.30
CA ILE A 64 -1.56 -8.22 -16.16
C ILE A 64 -0.84 -9.08 -17.19
N THR A 65 -1.25 -10.34 -17.33
CA THR A 65 -0.67 -11.31 -18.27
C THR A 65 -1.76 -11.93 -19.14
N LEU A 66 -1.51 -12.02 -20.45
CA LEU A 66 -2.39 -12.75 -21.35
C LEU A 66 -1.92 -14.20 -21.46
N ASN A 67 -2.75 -15.12 -20.97
CA ASN A 67 -2.56 -16.53 -21.24
C ASN A 67 -3.07 -16.85 -22.64
N THR A 68 -2.16 -17.27 -23.52
CA THR A 68 -2.47 -17.57 -24.93
C THR A 68 -3.25 -18.87 -25.11
N THR A 69 -3.20 -19.78 -24.14
CA THR A 69 -3.86 -21.09 -24.23
C THR A 69 -5.36 -20.99 -24.05
N ASP A 70 -5.82 -20.20 -23.06
CA ASP A 70 -7.24 -19.98 -22.79
C ASP A 70 -7.74 -18.61 -23.29
N ASN A 71 -6.84 -17.80 -23.84
CA ASN A 71 -7.10 -16.43 -24.31
C ASN A 71 -7.71 -15.54 -23.21
N LYS A 72 -7.27 -15.69 -21.95
CA LYS A 72 -7.75 -14.89 -20.81
C LYS A 72 -6.65 -14.02 -20.21
N LEU A 73 -7.07 -12.85 -19.72
CA LEU A 73 -6.20 -11.95 -18.97
C LEU A 73 -6.27 -12.30 -17.49
N TYR A 74 -5.10 -12.43 -16.88
CA TYR A 74 -4.92 -12.66 -15.46
C TYR A 74 -4.22 -11.47 -14.83
N PHE A 75 -4.63 -11.07 -13.63
CA PHE A 75 -3.92 -10.07 -12.86
C PHE A 75 -3.23 -10.70 -11.65
N ARG A 76 -2.15 -10.07 -11.20
CA ARG A 76 -1.49 -10.33 -9.92
C ARG A 76 -1.12 -8.99 -9.28
N ILE A 77 -1.39 -8.84 -8.00
CA ILE A 77 -1.05 -7.66 -7.20
C ILE A 77 -0.48 -8.12 -5.86
N GLY A 78 0.75 -7.67 -5.55
CA GLY A 78 1.46 -8.11 -4.36
C GLY A 78 1.66 -9.64 -4.29
N LEU A 79 1.61 -10.19 -3.07
CA LEU A 79 1.88 -11.61 -2.80
C LEU A 79 0.65 -12.51 -2.97
N THR A 80 -0.54 -11.99 -2.66
CA THR A 80 -1.77 -12.79 -2.50
C THR A 80 -2.88 -12.44 -3.49
N GLY A 81 -2.88 -11.22 -4.03
CA GLY A 81 -3.91 -10.78 -4.97
C GLY A 81 -3.67 -11.39 -6.35
N ARG A 82 -4.59 -12.22 -6.83
CA ARG A 82 -4.57 -12.74 -8.19
C ARG A 82 -5.98 -13.10 -8.66
N GLY A 83 -6.17 -13.13 -9.96
CA GLY A 83 -7.45 -13.52 -10.53
C GLY A 83 -7.58 -13.19 -12.01
N LEU A 84 -8.83 -13.05 -12.46
CA LEU A 84 -9.18 -12.82 -13.85
C LEU A 84 -9.49 -11.35 -14.10
N VAL A 85 -9.08 -10.86 -15.26
CA VAL A 85 -9.54 -9.57 -15.79
C VAL A 85 -10.70 -9.86 -16.74
N LEU A 86 -11.82 -9.18 -16.51
CA LEU A 86 -13.05 -9.30 -17.27
C LEU A 86 -13.33 -7.98 -18.01
N PRO A 87 -13.82 -8.03 -19.24
CA PRO A 87 -14.15 -6.84 -20.00
C PRO A 87 -15.45 -6.24 -19.50
N THR A 88 -15.60 -4.95 -19.73
CA THR A 88 -16.81 -4.19 -19.39
C THR A 88 -17.34 -3.55 -20.67
N VAL A 89 -18.57 -3.05 -20.63
CA VAL A 89 -19.14 -2.27 -21.75
C VAL A 89 -18.39 -0.95 -22.01
N SER A 90 -17.55 -0.51 -21.06
CA SER A 90 -16.81 0.74 -21.15
C SER A 90 -15.37 0.52 -21.62
N ASP A 91 -14.93 1.32 -22.59
CA ASP A 91 -13.53 1.37 -23.04
C ASP A 91 -12.52 1.80 -21.97
N TYR A 92 -13.02 2.37 -20.86
CA TYR A 92 -12.24 2.96 -19.79
C TYR A 92 -12.28 2.14 -18.50
N HIS A 93 -13.00 1.01 -18.46
CA HIS A 93 -13.10 0.19 -17.27
C HIS A 93 -12.81 -1.28 -17.56
N ILE A 94 -12.11 -1.93 -16.64
CA ILE A 94 -12.00 -3.39 -16.55
C ILE A 94 -12.37 -3.85 -15.15
N LEU A 95 -12.90 -5.06 -15.05
CA LEU A 95 -13.25 -5.68 -13.79
C LEU A 95 -12.20 -6.74 -13.43
N CYS A 96 -11.55 -6.58 -12.28
CA CYS A 96 -10.62 -7.56 -11.75
C CYS A 96 -11.35 -8.44 -10.74
N ARG A 97 -11.66 -9.69 -11.13
CA ARG A 97 -12.26 -10.69 -10.25
C ARG A 97 -11.18 -11.51 -9.57
N ALA A 98 -11.02 -11.34 -8.28
CA ALA A 98 -10.03 -12.06 -7.49
C ALA A 98 -10.42 -13.53 -7.28
N GLU A 99 -9.42 -14.40 -7.10
CA GLU A 99 -9.63 -15.76 -6.62
C GLU A 99 -10.24 -15.76 -5.20
N PRO A 100 -10.95 -16.84 -4.79
CA PRO A 100 -11.80 -16.86 -3.59
C PRO A 100 -11.12 -16.56 -2.24
N ILE A 101 -9.80 -16.46 -2.21
CA ILE A 101 -9.01 -16.24 -0.98
C ILE A 101 -8.81 -14.74 -0.71
N ALA A 102 -9.16 -13.87 -1.65
CA ALA A 102 -9.04 -12.42 -1.48
C ALA A 102 -10.20 -11.84 -0.65
N TYR A 103 -9.87 -10.95 0.30
CA TYR A 103 -10.84 -10.24 1.15
C TYR A 103 -11.83 -9.38 0.34
N SER A 104 -11.40 -8.89 -0.83
CA SER A 104 -12.27 -8.24 -1.82
C SER A 104 -12.41 -9.13 -3.06
N PRO A 105 -13.62 -9.64 -3.38
CA PRO A 105 -13.80 -10.60 -4.46
C PRO A 105 -13.67 -9.98 -5.85
N ALA A 106 -13.85 -8.66 -5.97
CA ALA A 106 -13.60 -7.93 -7.20
C ALA A 106 -13.36 -6.44 -6.97
N PHE A 107 -12.62 -5.81 -7.86
CA PHE A 107 -12.46 -4.35 -7.91
C PHE A 107 -12.47 -3.87 -9.36
N VAL A 108 -12.88 -2.62 -9.55
CA VAL A 108 -12.92 -1.97 -10.86
C VAL A 108 -11.59 -1.22 -11.05
N ALA A 109 -10.98 -1.35 -12.22
CA ALA A 109 -9.84 -0.52 -12.59
C ALA A 109 -10.23 0.42 -13.73
N ILE A 110 -10.00 1.72 -13.51
CA ILE A 110 -10.17 2.77 -14.49
C ILE A 110 -8.89 2.86 -15.33
N ILE A 111 -9.04 2.87 -16.65
CA ILE A 111 -7.94 2.82 -17.61
C ILE A 111 -7.53 4.24 -17.98
N GLY A 112 -6.28 4.60 -17.66
CA GLY A 112 -5.62 5.76 -18.22
C GLY A 112 -4.89 5.42 -19.51
N GLN A 113 -5.01 6.31 -20.50
CA GLN A 113 -4.40 6.13 -21.82
C GLN A 113 -3.37 7.21 -22.11
N LYS A 114 -2.30 6.83 -22.80
CA LYS A 114 -1.28 7.73 -23.33
C LYS A 114 -0.91 7.25 -24.72
N ASP A 115 -0.95 8.14 -25.71
CA ASP A 115 -0.67 7.82 -27.13
C ASP A 115 -1.49 6.62 -27.68
N GLY A 116 -2.76 6.54 -27.26
CA GLY A 116 -3.68 5.48 -27.67
C GLY A 116 -3.46 4.11 -27.01
N LYS A 117 -2.45 3.98 -26.14
CA LYS A 117 -2.15 2.75 -25.40
C LYS A 117 -2.54 2.87 -23.93
N VAL A 118 -2.86 1.74 -23.32
CA VAL A 118 -3.06 1.66 -21.87
C VAL A 118 -1.75 2.02 -21.17
N PHE A 119 -1.81 3.05 -20.32
CA PHE A 119 -0.66 3.57 -19.58
C PHE A 119 -0.82 3.41 -18.08
N SER A 120 -2.04 3.54 -17.54
CA SER A 120 -2.26 3.43 -16.10
C SER A 120 -3.58 2.73 -15.76
N LEU A 121 -3.64 2.23 -14.52
CA LEU A 121 -4.79 1.57 -13.93
C LEU A 121 -5.05 2.19 -12.56
N ALA A 122 -6.18 2.87 -12.41
CA ALA A 122 -6.60 3.42 -11.13
C ALA A 122 -7.65 2.49 -10.49
N LEU A 123 -7.29 1.87 -9.38
CA LEU A 123 -8.17 0.94 -8.68
C LEU A 123 -9.22 1.71 -7.90
N GLN A 124 -10.48 1.42 -8.19
CA GLN A 124 -11.64 1.95 -7.49
C GLN A 124 -12.04 1.01 -6.35
N SER A 125 -12.01 1.53 -5.13
CA SER A 125 -12.50 0.87 -3.93
C SER A 125 -13.92 1.32 -3.62
N ASP A 126 -14.73 0.42 -3.08
CA ASP A 126 -16.06 0.71 -2.55
C ASP A 126 -16.05 0.34 -1.05
N PRO A 127 -16.42 1.24 -0.11
CA PRO A 127 -16.77 2.68 -0.21
C PRO A 127 -15.62 3.59 -0.66
N PRO A 128 -15.91 4.83 -1.14
CA PRO A 128 -14.95 5.61 -1.93
C PRO A 128 -13.73 6.01 -1.09
N GLU A 129 -12.66 5.26 -1.29
CA GLU A 129 -11.30 5.59 -0.86
C GLU A 129 -10.56 6.27 -2.03
N PRO A 130 -9.48 7.01 -1.76
CA PRO A 130 -8.63 7.54 -2.82
C PRO A 130 -8.21 6.43 -3.78
N LEU A 131 -8.31 6.71 -5.09
CA LEU A 131 -7.93 5.73 -6.10
C LEU A 131 -6.45 5.37 -5.97
N VAL A 132 -6.14 4.08 -5.98
CA VAL A 132 -4.75 3.63 -6.03
C VAL A 132 -4.32 3.55 -7.49
N LEU A 133 -3.45 4.47 -7.91
CA LEU A 133 -2.95 4.58 -9.28
C LEU A 133 -1.72 3.69 -9.50
N PHE A 134 -1.78 2.83 -10.51
CA PHE A 134 -0.64 2.06 -11.00
C PHE A 134 -0.26 2.52 -12.40
N GLU A 135 1.01 2.78 -12.65
CA GLU A 135 1.49 3.30 -13.92
C GLU A 135 2.47 2.34 -14.60
N ARG A 136 2.36 2.25 -15.92
CA ARG A 136 3.26 1.42 -16.72
C ARG A 136 4.63 2.08 -16.81
N GLY A 137 5.68 1.30 -16.55
CA GLY A 137 7.06 1.76 -16.65
C GLY A 137 7.59 2.51 -15.43
N LEU A 138 6.77 2.68 -14.38
CA LEU A 138 7.24 3.19 -13.09
C LEU A 138 8.21 2.18 -12.47
N LYS A 139 9.46 2.59 -12.22
CA LYS A 139 10.36 1.78 -11.39
C LYS A 139 10.16 2.19 -9.95
N LEU A 140 9.98 1.21 -9.06
CA LEU A 140 9.81 1.47 -7.62
C LEU A 140 11.00 2.19 -6.97
N THR A 141 12.16 2.20 -7.64
CA THR A 141 13.38 2.90 -7.22
C THR A 141 13.45 4.34 -7.70
N ASP A 142 12.57 4.76 -8.60
CA ASP A 142 12.54 6.14 -9.06
C ASP A 142 12.05 7.03 -7.88
N PRO A 143 12.64 8.22 -7.68
CA PRO A 143 12.20 9.12 -6.62
C PRO A 143 10.76 9.56 -6.90
N ASP A 144 9.89 9.53 -5.88
CA ASP A 144 8.53 10.04 -5.99
C ASP A 144 8.58 11.58 -6.01
N PRO A 145 8.24 12.24 -7.14
CA PRO A 145 8.31 13.70 -7.25
C PRO A 145 7.25 14.42 -6.40
N THR A 146 6.28 13.68 -5.86
CA THR A 146 5.22 14.19 -4.98
C THR A 146 5.55 14.01 -3.50
N GLU A 147 6.61 13.26 -3.18
CA GLU A 147 7.07 13.09 -1.81
C GLU A 147 7.68 14.41 -1.30
N PRO A 148 7.14 15.00 -0.22
CA PRO A 148 7.73 16.19 0.36
C PRO A 148 9.11 15.86 0.94
N GLU A 149 10.08 16.75 0.74
CA GLU A 149 11.37 16.68 1.43
C GLU A 149 11.13 16.82 2.94
N TRP A 150 11.25 15.71 3.66
CA TRP A 150 11.17 15.73 5.11
C TRP A 150 12.51 16.25 5.65
N ASP A 151 12.50 17.48 6.18
CA ASP A 151 13.64 17.98 6.95
C ASP A 151 13.97 16.96 8.05
N ASP A 152 15.23 16.53 8.08
CA ASP A 152 15.73 15.61 9.10
C ASP A 152 15.37 16.16 10.50
N CYS A 153 14.74 15.34 11.34
CA CYS A 153 14.37 15.70 12.72
C CYS A 153 15.58 15.97 13.65
N THR A 154 16.77 16.17 13.09
CA THR A 154 18.04 16.44 13.79
C THR A 154 18.12 17.86 14.35
N SER A 155 17.20 18.75 13.98
CA SER A 155 17.17 20.15 14.45
C SER A 155 16.60 20.34 15.87
N VAL A 156 16.08 19.29 16.51
CA VAL A 156 15.68 19.36 17.92
C VAL A 156 16.93 19.23 18.79
N SER A 157 17.49 20.37 19.19
CA SER A 157 18.62 20.46 20.13
C SER A 157 18.20 20.02 21.54
N GLY A 158 18.00 18.71 21.72
CA GLY A 158 18.01 18.04 23.01
C GLY A 158 19.15 17.03 22.97
N SER A 159 20.29 17.35 23.60
CA SER A 159 21.43 16.45 23.61
C SER A 159 21.03 15.11 24.22
N ALA A 160 20.97 14.06 23.42
CA ALA A 160 21.07 12.71 23.93
C ALA A 160 22.51 12.57 24.43
N ARG A 161 22.69 12.64 25.76
CA ARG A 161 23.93 12.18 26.37
C ARG A 161 24.11 10.72 25.97
N ASP A 162 25.21 10.42 25.29
CA ASP A 162 25.66 9.07 25.01
C ASP A 162 25.53 8.20 26.26
N MET A 163 24.62 7.23 26.21
CA MET A 163 24.55 6.14 27.19
C MET A 163 24.67 4.83 26.42
N SER A 164 25.90 4.50 26.04
CA SER A 164 26.31 3.17 25.59
C SER A 164 26.27 2.18 26.76
N TYR A 165 25.08 1.73 27.17
CA TYR A 165 24.93 0.67 28.19
C TYR A 165 24.55 -0.69 27.61
N GLY A 166 24.36 -0.81 26.29
CA GLY A 166 23.95 -2.07 25.65
C GLY A 166 25.05 -3.12 25.48
N TYR A 167 26.31 -2.70 25.29
CA TYR A 167 27.40 -3.64 24.96
C TYR A 167 28.06 -4.28 26.19
N ILE A 168 28.05 -3.61 27.36
CA ILE A 168 28.72 -4.12 28.57
C ILE A 168 27.95 -5.31 29.18
N PHE A 169 26.61 -5.30 29.09
CA PHE A 169 25.79 -6.40 29.62
C PHE A 169 25.96 -7.72 28.86
N LEU A 170 26.13 -7.69 27.53
CA LEU A 170 26.32 -8.91 26.72
C LEU A 170 27.70 -9.55 26.92
N VAL A 171 28.73 -8.75 27.16
CA VAL A 171 30.09 -9.25 27.44
C VAL A 171 30.16 -9.89 28.84
N LEU A 172 29.50 -9.32 29.84
CA LEU A 172 29.48 -9.90 31.18
C LEU A 172 28.67 -11.20 31.25
N PHE A 173 27.55 -11.31 30.52
CA PHE A 173 26.75 -12.53 30.50
C PHE A 173 27.48 -13.71 29.82
N SER A 174 28.26 -13.42 28.75
CA SER A 174 29.04 -14.45 28.05
C SER A 174 30.23 -14.95 28.86
N MET A 175 30.89 -14.10 29.65
CA MET A 175 31.98 -14.53 30.53
C MET A 175 31.52 -15.38 31.72
N VAL A 176 30.33 -15.12 32.26
CA VAL A 176 29.75 -15.95 33.35
C VAL A 176 29.32 -17.32 32.82
N PHE A 177 28.71 -17.37 31.63
CA PHE A 177 28.31 -18.65 31.01
C PHE A 177 29.52 -19.52 30.62
N ALA A 178 30.59 -18.92 30.10
CA ALA A 178 31.81 -19.64 29.75
C ALA A 178 32.51 -20.26 30.99
N ASN A 179 32.58 -19.53 32.10
CA ASN A 179 33.17 -20.03 33.35
C ASN A 179 32.32 -21.12 34.03
N TYR A 180 30.99 -21.08 33.86
CA TYR A 180 30.09 -22.10 34.42
C TYR A 180 30.22 -23.43 33.65
N MET A 181 30.42 -23.39 32.34
CA MET A 181 30.58 -24.59 31.51
C MET A 181 31.95 -25.27 31.68
N THR A 182 33.00 -24.54 32.05
CA THR A 182 34.33 -25.12 32.33
C THR A 182 34.46 -25.78 33.70
N ASN A 183 33.54 -25.51 34.65
CA ASN A 183 33.57 -26.12 36.00
C ASN A 183 32.63 -27.33 36.14
N LEU A 184 31.99 -27.77 35.06
CA LEU A 184 31.05 -28.91 35.03
C LEU A 184 31.55 -30.08 34.17
N MET A 185 32.85 -30.12 33.86
CA MET A 185 33.51 -31.21 33.12
C MET A 185 34.69 -31.77 33.92
#